data_AF-A0A9J7AWN4-F1
#
_entry.id   AF-A0A9J7AWN4-F1
#
_cell.length_a   1.000
_cell.length_b   1.000
_cell.length_c   1.000
_cell.angle_alpha   90.00
_cell.angle_beta   90.00
_cell.angle_gamma   90.00
#
_symmetry.space_group_name_H-M   'P 1'
#
loop_
_entity.id
_entity.type
_entity.pdbx_description
1 polymer ?
#
loop_
_entity_poly.entity_id
_entity_poly.type
_entity_poly.pdbx_seq_one_letter_code
_entity_poly.pdbx_strand_id
1 'polypeptide(L)'
;MNSVAGSLASQSQAANENTASAADNVRTAAQVTEELARSFSEIGERVAEASAVTREAVDQASQTNETVSGLANAVDKIGEFLKLINDIAEQTNLLALNATIEAARAGEAGKGFAVVATEVKNLASQTAEATETISAQIQAIQEESNRAVTAISTILETVSKVDGISAGIAAAIEEQVAATNEISNQVTQASERSSSASEGMSALNAESTRSGEAAQSMLSASEQLAQDTSRLRSEIDGFLSRIKAS
;
A
#
# COMPACT_ATOMS: atom_id res chain seq x y z
N MET A 1 2.56 -54.04 -34.28
CA MET A 1 3.00 -52.72 -34.78
C MET A 1 1.83 -51.80 -35.06
N ASN A 2 0.77 -52.23 -35.78
CA ASN A 2 -0.43 -51.39 -35.97
C ASN A 2 -1.10 -50.91 -34.66
N SER A 3 -1.19 -51.79 -33.65
CA SER A 3 -1.69 -51.42 -32.30
C SER A 3 -0.81 -50.38 -31.59
N VAL A 4 0.51 -50.41 -31.82
CA VAL A 4 1.46 -49.46 -31.24
C VAL A 4 1.32 -48.10 -31.91
N ALA A 5 1.25 -48.06 -33.25
CA ALA A 5 1.02 -46.84 -34.01
C ALA A 5 -0.33 -46.16 -33.64
N GLY A 6 -1.41 -46.93 -33.51
CA GLY A 6 -2.71 -46.42 -33.08
C GLY A 6 -2.71 -45.87 -31.65
N SER A 7 -2.04 -46.57 -30.71
CA SER A 7 -1.86 -46.08 -29.34
C SER A 7 -1.04 -44.78 -29.31
N LEU A 8 0.03 -44.70 -30.10
CA LEU A 8 0.91 -43.53 -30.14
C LEU A 8 0.20 -42.29 -30.74
N ALA A 9 -0.63 -42.48 -31.76
CA ALA A 9 -1.47 -41.43 -32.34
C ALA A 9 -2.48 -40.88 -31.31
N SER A 10 -3.19 -41.77 -30.59
CA SER A 10 -4.14 -41.34 -29.54
C SER A 10 -3.45 -40.58 -28.40
N GLN A 11 -2.25 -41.01 -27.99
CA GLN A 11 -1.47 -40.34 -26.96
C GLN A 11 -0.97 -38.96 -27.42
N SER A 12 -0.56 -38.85 -28.69
CA SER A 12 -0.14 -37.58 -29.30
C SER A 12 -1.30 -36.59 -29.38
N GLN A 13 -2.51 -37.07 -29.71
CA GLN A 13 -3.71 -36.23 -29.72
C GLN A 13 -4.04 -35.70 -28.31
N ALA A 14 -4.07 -36.57 -27.30
CA ALA A 14 -4.32 -36.15 -25.92
C ALA A 14 -3.26 -35.16 -25.41
N ALA A 15 -1.99 -35.37 -25.78
CA ALA A 15 -0.91 -34.43 -25.46
C ALA A 15 -1.09 -33.07 -26.15
N ASN A 16 -1.57 -33.04 -27.39
CA ASN A 16 -1.89 -31.80 -28.11
C ASN A 16 -3.04 -31.03 -27.44
N GLU A 17 -4.11 -31.71 -27.03
CA GLU A 17 -5.24 -31.09 -26.31
C GLU A 17 -4.79 -30.48 -24.97
N ASN A 18 -3.94 -31.20 -24.22
CA ASN A 18 -3.34 -30.69 -22.99
C ASN A 18 -2.42 -29.48 -23.25
N THR A 19 -1.64 -29.50 -24.33
CA THR A 19 -0.74 -28.41 -24.71
C THR A 19 -1.52 -27.17 -25.14
N ALA A 20 -2.63 -27.34 -25.87
CA ALA A 20 -3.52 -26.24 -26.24
C ALA A 20 -4.15 -25.60 -25.00
N SER A 21 -4.59 -26.42 -24.04
CA SER A 21 -5.11 -25.93 -22.75
C SER A 21 -4.04 -25.19 -21.94
N ALA A 22 -2.80 -25.70 -21.92
CA ALA A 22 -1.68 -25.02 -21.27
C ALA A 22 -1.37 -23.66 -21.92
N ALA A 23 -1.39 -23.58 -23.25
CA ALA A 23 -1.21 -22.32 -23.97
C ALA A 23 -2.29 -21.28 -23.64
N ASP A 24 -3.54 -21.71 -23.45
CA ASP A 24 -4.64 -20.84 -23.05
C ASP A 24 -4.48 -20.32 -21.61
N ASN A 25 -4.07 -21.19 -20.69
CA ASN A 25 -3.74 -20.81 -19.32
C ASN A 25 -2.59 -19.78 -19.27
N VAL A 26 -1.55 -19.99 -20.09
CA VAL A 26 -0.41 -19.07 -20.20
C VAL A 26 -0.86 -17.72 -20.77
N ARG A 27 -1.74 -17.70 -21.78
CA ARG A 27 -2.31 -16.45 -22.32
C ARG A 27 -3.08 -15.68 -21.26
N THR A 28 -3.90 -16.39 -20.47
CA THR A 28 -4.64 -15.78 -19.36
C THR A 28 -3.69 -15.24 -18.29
N ALA A 29 -2.65 -16.00 -17.94
CA ALA A 29 -1.62 -15.54 -16.99
C ALA A 29 -0.90 -14.28 -17.48
N ALA A 30 -0.61 -14.17 -18.78
CA ALA A 30 -0.02 -12.96 -19.37
C ALA A 30 -0.91 -11.73 -19.15
N GLN A 31 -2.20 -11.85 -19.45
CA GLN A 31 -3.18 -10.75 -19.29
C GLN A 31 -3.27 -10.29 -17.83
N VAL A 32 -3.36 -11.24 -16.89
CA VAL A 32 -3.40 -10.92 -15.45
C VAL A 32 -2.09 -10.25 -15.00
N THR A 33 -0.95 -10.70 -15.52
CA THR A 33 0.35 -10.11 -15.19
C THR A 33 0.48 -8.66 -15.70
N GLU A 34 -0.01 -8.38 -16.91
CA GLU A 34 -0.07 -7.00 -17.43
C GLU A 34 -1.02 -6.09 -16.64
N GLU A 35 -2.15 -6.62 -16.16
CA GLU A 35 -3.07 -5.89 -15.30
C GLU A 35 -2.47 -5.61 -13.92
N LEU A 36 -1.77 -6.59 -13.32
CA LEU A 36 -1.03 -6.42 -12.07
C LEU A 36 0.06 -5.36 -12.21
N ALA A 37 0.84 -5.38 -13.29
CA ALA A 37 1.89 -4.37 -13.52
C ALA A 37 1.33 -2.95 -13.58
N ARG A 38 0.18 -2.76 -14.26
CA ARG A 38 -0.53 -1.47 -14.29
C ARG A 38 -1.04 -1.07 -12.91
N SER A 39 -1.64 -2.00 -12.18
CA SER A 39 -2.16 -1.76 -10.84
C SER A 39 -1.04 -1.34 -9.87
N PHE A 40 0.11 -2.02 -9.88
CA PHE A 40 1.25 -1.64 -9.04
C PHE A 40 1.84 -0.28 -9.40
N SER A 41 1.88 0.07 -10.70
CA SER A 41 2.30 1.41 -11.12
C SER A 41 1.36 2.49 -10.58
N GLU A 42 0.04 2.29 -10.68
CA GLU A 42 -0.95 3.23 -10.17
C GLU A 42 -0.87 3.37 -8.63
N ILE A 43 -0.73 2.25 -7.92
CA ILE A 43 -0.54 2.28 -6.46
C ILE A 43 0.76 3.03 -6.12
N GLY A 44 1.83 2.84 -6.89
CA GLY A 44 3.08 3.58 -6.72
C GLY A 44 2.90 5.09 -6.83
N GLU A 45 2.17 5.56 -7.84
CA GLU A 45 1.81 6.98 -7.98
C GLU A 45 0.98 7.50 -6.79
N ARG A 46 -0.01 6.72 -6.33
CA ARG A 46 -0.85 7.06 -5.18
C ARG A 46 -0.06 7.15 -3.88
N VAL A 47 0.93 6.29 -3.68
CA VAL A 47 1.81 6.33 -2.50
C VAL A 47 2.74 7.54 -2.56
N ALA A 48 3.23 7.91 -3.74
CA ALA A 48 4.00 9.14 -3.93
C ALA A 48 3.16 10.40 -3.63
N GLU A 49 1.91 10.43 -4.11
CA GLU A 49 0.93 11.48 -3.79
C GLU A 49 0.67 11.57 -2.29
N ALA A 50 0.41 10.43 -1.62
CA ALA A 50 0.21 10.38 -0.18
C ALA A 50 1.42 10.89 0.61
N SER A 51 2.64 10.58 0.15
CA SER A 51 3.88 11.06 0.77
C SER A 51 4.02 12.58 0.63
N ALA A 52 3.65 13.15 -0.52
CA ALA A 52 3.65 14.60 -0.73
C ALA A 52 2.66 15.32 0.20
N VAL A 53 1.43 14.81 0.31
CA VAL A 53 0.40 15.34 1.22
C VAL A 53 0.85 15.24 2.69
N THR A 54 1.51 14.15 3.05
CA THR A 54 2.05 13.93 4.41
C THR A 54 3.09 14.99 4.76
N ARG A 55 4.00 15.33 3.82
CA ARG A 55 4.99 16.41 4.01
C ARG A 55 4.33 17.78 4.16
N GLU A 56 3.33 18.08 3.34
CA GLU A 56 2.58 19.33 3.46
C GLU A 56 1.89 19.42 4.83
N ALA A 57 1.32 18.32 5.33
CA ALA A 57 0.71 18.27 6.66
C ALA A 57 1.74 18.51 7.79
N VAL A 58 2.98 18.01 7.66
CA VAL A 58 4.07 18.31 8.60
C VAL A 58 4.37 19.81 8.62
N ASP A 59 4.52 20.43 7.46
CA ASP A 59 4.82 21.86 7.34
C ASP A 59 3.70 22.72 7.95
N GLN A 60 2.44 22.39 7.67
CA GLN A 60 1.27 23.08 8.23
C GLN A 60 1.18 22.91 9.76
N ALA A 61 1.42 21.70 10.27
CA ALA A 61 1.44 21.44 11.71
C ALA A 61 2.59 22.19 12.40
N SER A 62 3.77 22.28 11.78
CA SER A 62 4.90 23.06 12.29
C SER A 62 4.57 24.56 12.39
N GLN A 63 4.01 25.15 11.33
CA GLN A 63 3.58 26.55 11.34
C GLN A 63 2.50 26.83 12.39
N THR A 64 1.58 25.89 12.59
CA THR A 64 0.55 25.98 13.63
C THR A 64 1.18 25.94 15.02
N ASN A 65 2.17 25.05 15.24
CA ASN A 65 2.90 24.95 16.50
C ASN A 65 3.64 26.26 16.83
N GLU A 66 4.31 26.86 15.85
CA GLU A 66 4.97 28.16 16.01
C GLU A 66 3.98 29.27 16.38
N THR A 67 2.82 29.31 15.73
CA THR A 67 1.77 30.30 16.00
C THR A 67 1.22 30.17 17.41
N VAL A 68 0.90 28.94 17.86
CA VAL A 68 0.37 28.68 19.21
C VAL A 68 1.45 28.92 20.27
N SER A 69 2.71 28.57 20.00
CA SER A 69 3.82 28.91 20.89
C SER A 69 4.02 30.43 21.03
N GLY A 70 3.88 31.17 19.92
CA GLY A 70 3.86 32.63 19.93
C GLY A 70 2.72 33.20 20.79
N LEU A 71 1.52 32.61 20.71
CA LEU A 71 0.38 32.97 21.55
C LEU A 71 0.68 32.71 23.04
N ALA A 72 1.21 31.54 23.39
CA ALA A 72 1.57 31.21 24.77
C ALA A 72 2.56 32.23 25.37
N ASN A 73 3.59 32.60 24.60
CA ASN A 73 4.57 33.61 25.01
C ASN A 73 3.94 35.02 25.17
N ALA A 74 2.95 35.36 24.35
CA ALA A 74 2.23 36.63 24.48
C ALA A 74 1.36 36.67 25.74
N VAL A 75 0.72 35.54 26.06
CA VAL A 75 -0.11 35.35 27.26
C VAL A 75 0.74 35.44 28.53
N ASP A 76 1.96 34.87 28.52
CA ASP A 76 2.93 35.02 29.63
C ASP A 76 3.23 36.49 29.95
N LYS A 77 3.50 37.31 28.92
CA LYS A 77 3.74 38.74 29.09
C LYS A 77 2.53 39.46 29.66
N ILE A 78 1.31 39.08 29.26
CA ILE A 78 0.09 39.64 29.84
C ILE A 78 0.02 39.29 31.33
N GLY A 79 0.37 38.07 31.72
CA GLY A 79 0.47 37.65 33.13
C GLY A 79 1.42 38.55 33.95
N GLU A 80 2.59 38.88 33.40
CA GLU A 80 3.54 39.81 34.02
C GLU A 80 2.94 41.22 34.19
N PHE A 81 2.23 41.73 33.18
CA PHE A 81 1.55 43.03 33.26
C PHE A 81 0.43 43.04 34.30
N LEU A 82 -0.35 41.97 34.41
CA LEU A 82 -1.42 41.86 35.41
C LEU A 82 -0.85 41.86 36.82
N LYS A 83 0.30 41.20 37.04
CA LYS A 83 0.99 41.26 38.33
C LYS A 83 1.38 42.69 38.71
N LEU A 84 1.96 43.44 37.77
CA LEU A 84 2.29 44.86 37.97
C LEU A 84 1.05 45.72 38.26
N ILE A 85 -0.06 45.49 37.55
CA ILE A 85 -1.32 46.21 37.79
C ILE A 85 -1.85 45.93 39.19
N ASN A 86 -1.78 44.67 39.64
CA ASN A 86 -2.19 44.30 40.98
C ASN A 86 -1.33 44.98 42.06
N ASP A 87 0.00 44.98 41.87
CA ASP A 87 0.94 45.67 42.78
C ASP A 87 0.63 47.18 42.86
N ILE A 88 0.30 47.82 41.72
CA ILE A 88 -0.11 49.24 41.67
C ILE A 88 -1.43 49.46 42.40
N ALA A 89 -2.41 48.56 42.24
CA ALA A 89 -3.70 48.65 42.92
C ALA A 89 -3.55 48.53 44.44
N GLU A 90 -2.73 47.58 44.92
CA GLU A 90 -2.41 47.43 46.34
C GLU A 90 -1.71 48.68 46.90
N GLN A 91 -0.72 49.21 46.17
CA GLN A 91 -0.01 50.42 46.59
C GLN A 91 -0.92 51.65 46.62
N THR A 92 -1.82 51.77 45.63
CA THR A 92 -2.84 52.84 45.57
C THR A 92 -3.82 52.73 46.73
N ASN A 93 -4.25 51.51 47.07
CA ASN A 93 -5.10 51.25 48.23
C ASN A 93 -4.41 51.64 49.56
N LEU A 94 -3.12 51.33 49.71
CA LEU A 94 -2.31 51.77 50.86
C LEU A 94 -2.17 53.30 50.94
N LEU A 95 -1.92 53.96 49.80
CA LEU A 95 -1.86 55.43 49.73
C LEU A 95 -3.21 56.07 50.11
N ALA A 96 -4.31 55.51 49.60
CA ALA A 96 -5.66 55.97 49.92
C ALA A 96 -5.98 55.80 51.41
N LEU A 97 -5.58 54.67 52.01
CA LEU A 97 -5.72 54.43 53.44
C LEU A 97 -4.96 55.48 54.27
N ASN A 98 -3.70 55.76 53.91
CA ASN A 98 -2.91 56.81 54.56
C ASN A 98 -3.57 58.19 54.43
N ALA A 99 -4.14 58.51 53.26
CA ALA A 99 -4.88 59.75 53.05
C ALA A 99 -6.17 59.81 53.89
N THR A 100 -6.89 58.70 54.07
CA THR A 100 -8.05 58.63 54.97
C THR A 100 -7.64 58.89 56.43
N ILE A 101 -6.51 58.34 56.87
CA ILE A 101 -5.97 58.57 58.22
C ILE A 101 -5.63 60.05 58.43
N GLU A 102 -4.93 60.68 57.48
CA GLU A 102 -4.55 62.09 57.61
C GLU A 102 -5.75 63.04 57.49
N ALA A 103 -6.75 62.69 56.66
CA ALA A 103 -8.02 63.41 56.59
C ALA A 103 -8.79 63.36 57.91
N ALA A 104 -8.81 62.20 58.58
CA ALA A 104 -9.40 62.07 59.92
C ALA A 104 -8.66 62.92 60.96
N ARG A 105 -7.32 63.01 60.85
CA ARG A 105 -6.47 63.83 61.72
C ARG A 105 -6.71 65.34 61.54
N ALA A 106 -7.06 65.78 60.34
CA ALA A 106 -7.41 67.17 60.05
C ALA A 106 -8.83 67.60 60.53
N GLY A 107 -9.64 66.67 61.05
CA GLY A 107 -10.97 66.96 61.60
C GLY A 107 -11.95 67.50 60.54
N GLU A 108 -12.70 68.56 60.88
CA GLU A 108 -13.70 69.16 59.97
C GLU A 108 -13.08 69.67 58.65
N ALA A 109 -11.84 70.14 58.65
CA ALA A 109 -11.15 70.63 57.45
C ALA A 109 -10.80 69.50 56.46
N GLY A 110 -10.73 68.25 56.93
CA GLY A 110 -10.37 67.08 56.13
C GLY A 110 -11.54 66.38 55.45
N LYS A 111 -12.80 66.76 55.70
CA LYS A 111 -13.98 66.02 55.22
C LYS A 111 -14.02 65.81 53.70
N GLY A 112 -13.71 66.82 52.91
CA GLY A 112 -13.65 66.69 51.45
C GLY A 112 -12.53 65.75 50.99
N PHE A 113 -11.40 65.76 51.67
CA PHE A 113 -10.26 64.89 51.41
C PHE A 113 -10.57 63.43 51.79
N ALA A 114 -11.33 63.21 52.86
CA ALA A 114 -11.77 61.89 53.30
C ALA A 114 -12.69 61.20 52.27
N VAL A 115 -13.57 61.95 51.61
CA VAL A 115 -14.44 61.44 50.53
C VAL A 115 -13.60 60.98 49.34
N VAL A 116 -12.66 61.83 48.88
CA VAL A 116 -11.76 61.48 47.78
C VAL A 116 -10.90 60.27 48.12
N ALA A 117 -10.32 60.21 49.33
CA ALA A 117 -9.53 59.06 49.77
C ALA A 117 -10.34 57.76 49.78
N THR A 118 -11.60 57.82 50.20
CA THR A 118 -12.51 56.65 50.18
C THR A 118 -12.83 56.21 48.76
N GLU A 119 -13.07 57.15 47.84
CA GLU A 119 -13.33 56.84 46.44
C GLU A 119 -12.11 56.21 45.76
N VAL A 120 -10.91 56.76 45.98
CA VAL A 120 -9.66 56.17 45.48
C VAL A 120 -9.45 54.76 46.04
N LYS A 121 -9.76 54.54 47.33
CA LYS A 121 -9.68 53.21 47.95
C LYS A 121 -10.62 52.22 47.27
N ASN A 122 -11.86 52.61 47.00
CA ASN A 122 -12.84 51.76 46.32
C ASN A 122 -12.41 51.44 44.87
N LEU A 123 -11.92 52.41 44.12
CA LEU A 123 -11.39 52.20 42.76
C LEU A 123 -10.19 51.24 42.78
N ALA A 124 -9.29 51.37 43.76
CA ALA A 124 -8.15 50.48 43.90
C ALA A 124 -8.59 49.03 44.19
N SER A 125 -9.56 48.82 45.09
CA SER A 125 -10.13 47.50 45.34
C SER A 125 -10.82 46.90 44.12
N GLN A 126 -11.62 47.68 43.39
CA GLN A 126 -12.26 47.22 42.15
C GLN A 126 -11.22 46.85 41.08
N THR A 127 -10.13 47.61 41.00
CA THR A 127 -9.02 47.33 40.07
C THR A 127 -8.34 46.00 40.41
N ALA A 128 -8.07 45.74 41.69
CA ALA A 128 -7.48 44.48 42.14
C ALA A 128 -8.38 43.28 41.82
N GLU A 129 -9.68 43.37 42.13
CA GLU A 129 -10.67 42.31 41.85
C GLU A 129 -10.81 42.02 40.34
N ALA A 130 -10.85 43.08 39.51
CA ALA A 130 -10.88 42.94 38.06
C ALA A 130 -9.58 42.27 37.54
N THR A 131 -8.42 42.66 38.09
CA THR A 131 -7.12 42.12 37.69
C THR A 131 -7.00 40.63 38.06
N GLU A 132 -7.50 40.23 39.23
CA GLU A 132 -7.56 38.82 39.66
C GLU A 132 -8.45 38.00 38.71
N THR A 133 -9.63 38.53 38.35
CA THR A 133 -10.54 37.87 37.40
C THR A 133 -9.90 37.69 36.02
N ILE A 134 -9.21 38.72 35.51
CA ILE A 134 -8.50 38.63 34.22
C ILE A 134 -7.33 37.65 34.32
N SER A 135 -6.59 37.64 35.43
CA SER A 135 -5.49 36.70 35.67
C SER A 135 -5.95 35.25 35.58
N ALA A 136 -7.10 34.92 36.19
CA ALA A 136 -7.70 33.59 36.08
C ALA A 136 -8.05 33.21 34.63
N GLN A 137 -8.55 34.14 33.82
CA GLN A 137 -8.80 33.87 32.39
C GLN A 137 -7.51 33.68 31.58
N ILE A 138 -6.48 34.47 31.87
CA ILE A 138 -5.16 34.34 31.22
C ILE A 138 -4.52 32.99 31.53
N GLN A 139 -4.62 32.50 32.77
CA GLN A 139 -4.18 31.14 33.12
C GLN A 139 -4.93 30.07 32.33
N ALA A 140 -6.26 30.18 32.21
CA ALA A 140 -7.05 29.24 31.41
C ALA A 140 -6.63 29.24 29.92
N ILE A 141 -6.37 30.43 29.33
CA ILE A 141 -5.88 30.55 27.95
C ILE A 141 -4.50 29.91 27.80
N GLN A 142 -3.61 30.08 28.80
CA GLN A 142 -2.29 29.48 28.79
C GLN A 142 -2.35 27.95 28.85
N GLU A 143 -3.18 27.40 29.72
CA GLU A 143 -3.41 25.96 29.82
C GLU A 143 -3.93 25.36 28.51
N GLU A 144 -4.92 25.99 27.88
CA GLU A 144 -5.45 25.54 26.58
C GLU A 144 -4.42 25.68 25.46
N SER A 145 -3.59 26.72 25.48
CA SER A 145 -2.49 26.89 24.52
C SER A 145 -1.44 25.77 24.65
N ASN A 146 -1.06 25.41 25.87
CA ASN A 146 -0.14 24.29 26.14
C ASN A 146 -0.73 22.94 25.73
N ARG A 147 -2.04 22.74 25.94
CA ARG A 147 -2.76 21.55 25.47
C ARG A 147 -2.76 21.47 23.95
N ALA A 148 -2.94 22.60 23.26
CA ALA A 148 -2.88 22.67 21.80
C ALA A 148 -1.47 22.32 21.27
N VAL A 149 -0.40 22.85 21.87
CA VAL A 149 1.00 22.48 21.52
C VAL A 149 1.24 20.97 21.67
N THR A 150 0.75 20.38 22.75
CA THR A 150 0.88 18.93 23.00
C THR A 150 0.11 18.10 21.96
N ALA A 151 -1.12 18.53 21.62
CA ALA A 151 -1.92 17.88 20.59
C ALA A 151 -1.26 17.96 19.21
N ILE A 152 -0.72 19.12 18.84
CA ILE A 152 0.01 19.31 17.56
C ILE A 152 1.25 18.41 17.52
N SER A 153 2.00 18.29 18.63
CA SER A 153 3.15 17.40 18.71
C SER A 153 2.76 15.93 18.48
N THR A 154 1.63 15.50 19.04
CA THR A 154 1.09 14.14 18.83
C THR A 154 0.65 13.91 17.37
N ILE A 155 0.09 14.94 16.73
CA ILE A 155 -0.26 14.89 15.30
C ILE A 155 1.02 14.73 14.46
N LEU A 156 2.08 15.51 14.74
CA LEU A 156 3.36 15.41 14.04
C LEU A 156 3.97 14.00 14.14
N GLU A 157 3.93 13.37 15.32
CA GLU A 157 4.38 11.99 15.48
C GLU A 157 3.54 11.01 14.64
N THR A 158 2.23 11.21 14.59
CA THR A 158 1.33 10.36 13.82
C THR A 158 1.58 10.50 12.32
N VAL A 159 1.74 11.73 11.83
CA VAL A 159 2.05 12.02 10.43
C VAL A 159 3.42 11.45 10.04
N SER A 160 4.42 11.52 10.93
CA SER A 160 5.73 10.88 10.70
C SER A 160 5.64 9.36 10.59
N LYS A 161 4.79 8.71 11.40
CA LYS A 161 4.53 7.27 11.28
C LYS A 161 3.87 6.93 9.93
N VAL A 162 2.95 7.78 9.46
CA VAL A 162 2.32 7.61 8.14
C VAL A 162 3.36 7.72 7.02
N ASP A 163 4.27 8.69 7.08
CA ASP A 163 5.37 8.81 6.10
C ASP A 163 6.24 7.54 6.05
N GLY A 164 6.61 7.02 7.23
CA GLY A 164 7.38 5.77 7.33
C GLY A 164 6.63 4.55 6.77
N ILE A 165 5.31 4.45 6.99
CA ILE A 165 4.48 3.39 6.40
C ILE A 165 4.44 3.54 4.88
N SER A 166 4.21 4.75 4.36
CA SER A 166 4.20 5.02 2.91
C SER A 166 5.53 4.64 2.26
N ALA A 167 6.66 4.96 2.89
CA ALA A 167 7.98 4.55 2.41
C ALA A 167 8.13 3.01 2.36
N GLY A 168 7.63 2.30 3.38
CA GLY A 168 7.61 0.84 3.38
C GLY A 168 6.73 0.25 2.28
N ILE A 169 5.57 0.85 2.02
CA ILE A 169 4.68 0.44 0.93
C ILE A 169 5.36 0.68 -0.43
N ALA A 170 6.01 1.83 -0.62
CA ALA A 170 6.75 2.13 -1.85
C ALA A 170 7.82 1.08 -2.16
N ALA A 171 8.61 0.69 -1.15
CA ALA A 171 9.61 -0.37 -1.30
C ALA A 171 8.96 -1.73 -1.68
N ALA A 172 7.84 -2.07 -1.05
CA ALA A 172 7.10 -3.30 -1.38
C ALA A 172 6.54 -3.28 -2.82
N ILE A 173 6.11 -2.12 -3.31
CA ILE A 173 5.64 -1.95 -4.70
C ILE A 173 6.80 -2.16 -5.68
N GLU A 174 7.99 -1.61 -5.40
CA GLU A 174 9.17 -1.84 -6.25
C GLU A 174 9.50 -3.34 -6.37
N GLU A 175 9.45 -4.07 -5.24
CA GLU A 175 9.64 -5.52 -5.22
C GLU A 175 8.54 -6.26 -6.01
N GLN A 176 7.29 -5.85 -5.87
CA GLN A 176 6.16 -6.44 -6.60
C GLN A 176 6.23 -6.18 -8.10
N VAL A 177 6.69 -5.01 -8.54
CA VAL A 177 6.93 -4.70 -9.96
C VAL A 177 8.03 -5.61 -10.51
N ALA A 178 9.12 -5.80 -9.77
CA ALA A 178 10.20 -6.71 -10.17
C ALA A 178 9.70 -8.16 -10.30
N ALA A 179 8.95 -8.66 -9.31
CA ALA A 179 8.37 -9.99 -9.33
C ALA A 179 7.37 -10.18 -10.50
N THR A 180 6.55 -9.16 -10.78
CA THR A 180 5.59 -9.19 -11.90
C THR A 180 6.30 -9.25 -13.25
N ASN A 181 7.41 -8.51 -13.41
CA ASN A 181 8.25 -8.58 -14.61
C ASN A 181 8.90 -9.97 -14.77
N GLU A 182 9.33 -10.60 -13.68
CA GLU A 182 9.86 -11.96 -13.72
C GLU A 182 8.77 -12.97 -14.13
N ILE A 183 7.57 -12.87 -13.56
CA ILE A 183 6.42 -13.70 -13.95
C ILE A 183 6.11 -13.52 -15.43
N SER A 184 6.11 -12.29 -15.94
CA SER A 184 5.87 -12.01 -17.36
C SER A 184 6.89 -12.75 -18.25
N ASN A 185 8.18 -12.70 -17.89
CA ASN A 185 9.22 -13.44 -18.60
C ASN A 185 9.04 -14.96 -18.52
N GLN A 186 8.59 -15.50 -17.37
CA GLN A 186 8.31 -16.93 -17.21
C GLN A 186 7.11 -17.37 -18.05
N VAL A 187 6.07 -16.52 -18.13
CA VAL A 187 4.87 -16.73 -18.96
C VAL A 187 5.25 -16.76 -20.44
N THR A 188 6.06 -15.83 -20.93
CA THR A 188 6.55 -15.85 -22.32
C THR A 188 7.29 -17.15 -22.64
N GLN A 189 8.22 -17.57 -21.77
CA GLN A 189 8.95 -18.84 -21.95
C GLN A 189 8.02 -20.06 -21.91
N ALA A 190 7.01 -20.07 -21.04
CA ALA A 190 6.02 -21.14 -20.99
C ALA A 190 5.18 -21.21 -22.27
N SER A 191 4.88 -20.05 -22.88
CA SER A 191 4.18 -19.96 -24.17
C SER A 191 5.01 -20.58 -25.30
N GLU A 192 6.29 -20.20 -25.41
CA GLU A 192 7.22 -20.74 -26.39
C GLU A 192 7.40 -22.26 -26.25
N ARG A 193 7.52 -22.75 -25.01
CA ARG A 193 7.60 -24.19 -24.71
C ARG A 193 6.33 -24.93 -25.09
N SER A 194 5.17 -24.33 -24.86
CA SER A 194 3.88 -24.91 -25.25
C SER A 194 3.74 -24.98 -26.78
N SER A 195 4.14 -23.93 -27.50
CA SER A 195 4.17 -23.94 -28.97
C SER A 195 5.09 -25.05 -29.50
N SER A 196 6.31 -25.13 -28.97
CA SER A 196 7.30 -26.15 -29.36
C SER A 196 6.80 -27.57 -29.08
N ALA A 197 6.12 -27.79 -27.95
CA ALA A 197 5.53 -29.08 -27.60
C ALA A 197 4.40 -29.46 -28.58
N SER A 198 3.55 -28.52 -28.99
CA SER A 198 2.48 -28.78 -29.95
C SER A 198 3.00 -29.12 -31.34
N GLU A 199 4.06 -28.43 -31.79
CA GLU A 199 4.77 -28.77 -33.02
C GLU A 199 5.38 -30.18 -32.95
N GLY A 200 6.04 -30.52 -31.84
CA GLY A 200 6.60 -31.85 -31.60
C GLY A 200 5.55 -32.96 -31.60
N MET A 201 4.38 -32.74 -30.99
CA MET A 201 3.27 -33.69 -30.98
C MET A 201 2.64 -33.85 -32.36
N SER A 202 2.54 -32.78 -33.14
CA SER A 202 2.07 -32.83 -34.52
C SER A 202 3.01 -33.65 -35.41
N ALA A 203 4.33 -33.48 -35.25
CA ALA A 203 5.34 -34.28 -35.93
C ALA A 203 5.28 -35.76 -35.50
N LEU A 204 5.14 -36.03 -34.20
CA LEU A 204 5.02 -37.39 -33.67
C LEU A 204 3.77 -38.12 -34.19
N ASN A 205 2.65 -37.42 -34.29
CA ASN A 205 1.43 -37.96 -34.87
C ASN A 205 1.64 -38.34 -36.35
N ALA A 206 2.28 -37.46 -37.13
CA ALA A 206 2.58 -37.74 -38.53
C ALA A 206 3.54 -38.93 -38.71
N GLU A 207 4.53 -39.09 -37.83
CA GLU A 207 5.43 -40.25 -37.85
C GLU A 207 4.71 -41.54 -37.44
N SER A 208 3.80 -41.45 -36.46
CA SER A 208 2.97 -42.59 -36.02
C SER A 208 2.08 -43.10 -37.16
N THR A 209 1.46 -42.19 -37.92
CA THR A 209 0.68 -42.54 -39.13
C THR A 209 1.55 -43.25 -40.16
N ARG A 210 2.72 -42.69 -40.51
CA ARG A 210 3.66 -43.30 -41.46
C ARG A 210 4.14 -44.69 -41.01
N SER A 211 4.41 -44.87 -39.72
CA SER A 211 4.78 -46.16 -39.13
C SER A 211 3.64 -47.19 -39.21
N GLY A 212 2.40 -46.76 -38.99
CA GLY A 212 1.20 -47.59 -39.18
C GLY A 212 1.04 -48.07 -40.62
N GLU A 213 1.21 -47.17 -41.60
CA GLU A 213 1.16 -47.50 -43.04
C GLU A 213 2.26 -48.48 -43.46
N ALA A 214 3.49 -48.29 -42.95
CA ALA A 214 4.61 -49.19 -43.20
C ALA A 214 4.37 -50.59 -42.60
N ALA A 215 3.83 -50.66 -41.38
CA ALA A 215 3.47 -51.91 -40.74
C ALA A 215 2.36 -52.65 -41.50
N GLN A 216 1.37 -51.93 -42.02
CA GLN A 216 0.31 -52.51 -42.85
C GLN A 216 0.88 -53.05 -44.17
N SER A 217 1.78 -52.32 -44.81
CA SER A 217 2.47 -52.76 -46.04
C SER A 217 3.29 -54.03 -45.81
N MET A 218 4.01 -54.10 -44.67
CA MET A 218 4.78 -55.28 -44.27
C MET A 218 3.89 -56.50 -43.99
N LEU A 219 2.73 -56.28 -43.36
CA LEU A 219 1.74 -57.34 -43.14
C LEU A 219 1.25 -57.90 -44.48
N SER A 220 0.84 -57.05 -45.41
CA SER A 220 0.39 -57.47 -46.75
C SER A 220 1.48 -58.22 -47.52
N ALA A 221 2.74 -57.76 -47.45
CA ALA A 221 3.86 -58.47 -48.07
C ALA A 221 4.11 -59.86 -47.44
N SER A 222 3.93 -59.97 -46.12
CA SER A 222 4.09 -61.25 -45.40
C SER A 222 2.95 -62.22 -45.71
N GLU A 223 1.71 -61.72 -45.84
CA GLU A 223 0.56 -62.50 -46.27
C GLU A 223 0.75 -63.02 -47.71
N GLN A 224 1.22 -62.16 -48.61
CA GLN A 224 1.55 -62.55 -49.99
C GLN A 224 2.65 -63.63 -50.01
N LEU A 225 3.71 -63.45 -49.24
CA LEU A 225 4.80 -64.43 -49.14
C LEU A 225 4.31 -65.79 -48.59
N ALA A 226 3.41 -65.77 -47.60
CA ALA A 226 2.81 -66.99 -47.06
C ALA A 226 1.95 -67.71 -48.11
N GLN A 227 1.18 -66.98 -48.91
CA GLN A 227 0.41 -67.54 -50.03
C GLN A 227 1.32 -68.14 -51.10
N ASP A 228 2.37 -67.43 -51.51
CA ASP A 228 3.33 -67.91 -52.50
C ASP A 228 4.06 -69.17 -52.03
N THR A 229 4.44 -69.21 -50.75
CA THR A 229 5.08 -70.39 -50.12
C THR A 229 4.13 -71.59 -50.09
N SER A 230 2.85 -71.36 -49.77
CA SER A 230 1.81 -72.41 -49.80
C SER A 230 1.58 -72.94 -51.22
N ARG A 231 1.57 -72.05 -52.22
CA ARG A 231 1.45 -72.43 -53.63
C ARG A 231 2.64 -73.27 -54.09
N LEU A 232 3.86 -72.83 -53.80
CA LEU A 232 5.09 -73.59 -54.10
C LEU A 232 5.07 -74.99 -53.48
N ARG A 233 4.63 -75.10 -52.21
CA ARG A 233 4.50 -76.40 -51.53
C ARG A 233 3.50 -77.31 -52.24
N SER A 234 2.34 -76.78 -52.63
CA SER A 234 1.33 -77.53 -53.38
C SER A 234 1.85 -77.99 -54.75
N GLU A 235 2.58 -77.14 -55.46
CA GLU A 235 3.20 -77.50 -56.75
C GLU A 235 4.27 -78.60 -56.59
N ILE A 236 5.10 -78.52 -55.55
CA ILE A 236 6.10 -79.55 -55.22
C ILE A 236 5.41 -80.87 -54.86
N ASP A 237 4.40 -80.86 -54.00
CA ASP A 237 3.66 -82.07 -53.60
C ASP A 237 2.96 -82.71 -54.82
N GLY A 238 2.38 -81.88 -55.71
CA GLY A 238 1.80 -82.33 -56.97
C GLY A 238 2.84 -82.87 -57.97
N PHE A 239 4.05 -82.31 -57.99
CA PHE A 239 5.16 -82.83 -58.79
C PHE A 239 5.64 -84.19 -58.25
N LEU A 240 5.87 -84.30 -56.94
CA LEU A 240 6.29 -85.55 -56.28
C LEU A 240 5.23 -86.66 -56.44
N SER A 241 3.95 -86.32 -56.37
CA SER A 241 2.85 -87.28 -56.58
C SER A 241 2.82 -87.80 -58.02
N ARG A 242 3.07 -86.94 -59.02
CA ARG A 242 3.18 -87.36 -60.43
C ARG A 242 4.36 -88.30 -60.67
N ILE A 243 5.51 -88.04 -60.03
CA ILE A 243 6.67 -88.94 -60.09
C ILE A 243 6.35 -90.32 -59.50
N LYS A 244 5.66 -90.38 -58.36
CA LYS A 244 5.31 -91.67 -57.71
C LYS A 244 4.25 -92.49 -58.45
N ALA A 245 3.45 -91.86 -59.30
CA ALA A 245 2.44 -92.52 -60.13
C ALA A 245 2.97 -92.96 -61.52
N SER A 246 4.23 -92.63 -61.83
CA SER A 246 4.98 -93.02 -63.03
C SER A 246 5.82 -94.26 -62.75
#